data_AF-A0A5N7A9S4-F1
#
_entry.id   AF-A0A5N7A9S4-F1
#
_cell.length_a   1.000
_cell.length_b   1.000
_cell.length_c   1.000
_cell.angle_alpha   90.00
_cell.angle_beta   90.00
_cell.angle_gamma   90.00
#
_symmetry.space_group_name_H-M   'P 1'
#
loop_
_entity.id
_entity.type
_entity.pdbx_description
1 polymer ?
#
loop_
_entity_poly.entity_id
_entity_poly.type
_entity_poly.pdbx_seq_one_letter_code
_entity_poly.pdbx_strand_id
1 'polypeptide(L)'
;MDNVATFSLDNAPSYEKVKLQVDGVGLEISTIYKKGTRPPFVFLHGFGSSKEEFNDFAYLPHLSEYGLLLYDAPGCGDTTCSDLSKVNIPFLVKTAKALLNHYGITKFHLSGHSMGGLTALLLASEIPDSVLSFVNIKGNLAPEDCFLSRQVFLHPADDAVVFFHEFTERARRAPAFSNAIYASNLRRKVSPHVTYGILSTMVEITDNNDLLALFLGFSFPRMFMYGVQNASLSYLPRLREGNVELAEIPYSGHFPMYSNPPEMFRRVQEFLERTGA
;
A
#
# COMPACT_ATOMS: atom_id res chain seq x y z
N MET A 1 33.97 -27.89 1.08
CA MET A 1 33.12 -26.81 0.55
C MET A 1 31.70 -27.32 0.62
N ASP A 2 31.10 -27.40 1.81
CA ASP A 2 29.76 -28.00 1.95
C ASP A 2 29.04 -27.29 3.07
N ASN A 3 28.27 -26.26 2.68
CA ASN A 3 27.16 -25.70 3.43
C ASN A 3 26.40 -24.77 2.49
N VAL A 4 25.90 -25.33 1.39
CA VAL A 4 24.76 -24.69 0.71
C VAL A 4 23.56 -25.19 1.47
N ALA A 5 23.01 -24.35 2.35
CA ALA A 5 21.73 -24.64 3.00
C ALA A 5 20.73 -25.00 1.90
N THR A 6 20.16 -26.21 1.98
CA THR A 6 19.04 -26.61 1.14
C THR A 6 17.84 -25.75 1.52
N PHE A 7 17.50 -24.78 0.69
CA PHE A 7 16.27 -23.99 0.82
C PHE A 7 15.07 -24.86 0.43
N SER A 8 14.20 -25.20 1.39
CA SER A 8 12.89 -25.79 1.06
C SER A 8 11.98 -24.70 0.50
N LEU A 9 11.35 -25.00 -0.65
CA LEU A 9 10.37 -24.13 -1.30
C LEU A 9 8.93 -24.44 -0.87
N ASP A 10 8.71 -25.45 -0.02
CA ASP A 10 7.38 -25.99 0.27
C ASP A 10 6.44 -24.96 0.93
N ASN A 11 7.00 -23.92 1.56
CA ASN A 11 6.28 -22.81 2.18
C ASN A 11 6.57 -21.44 1.54
N ALA A 12 7.28 -21.40 0.41
CA ALA A 12 7.58 -20.15 -0.27
C ALA A 12 6.32 -19.56 -0.93
N PRO A 13 6.14 -18.21 -0.92
CA PRO A 13 5.07 -17.58 -1.68
C PRO A 13 5.15 -17.91 -3.18
N SER A 14 3.98 -18.17 -3.79
CA SER A 14 3.84 -18.32 -5.24
C SER A 14 3.74 -16.96 -5.91
N TYR A 15 4.33 -16.85 -7.10
CA TYR A 15 4.21 -15.69 -7.98
C TYR A 15 3.25 -16.05 -9.10
N GLU A 16 2.13 -15.32 -9.22
CA GLU A 16 1.04 -15.69 -10.12
C GLU A 16 0.60 -14.50 -10.99
N LYS A 17 -0.07 -14.83 -12.10
CA LYS A 17 -0.80 -13.87 -12.94
C LYS A 17 -2.28 -14.21 -12.91
N VAL A 18 -3.09 -13.30 -12.37
CA VAL A 18 -4.54 -13.46 -12.25
C VAL A 18 -5.24 -12.61 -13.30
N LYS A 19 -6.03 -13.25 -14.17
CA LYS A 19 -6.85 -12.55 -15.17
C LYS A 19 -8.18 -12.14 -14.55
N LEU A 20 -8.50 -10.85 -14.57
CA LEU A 20 -9.74 -10.28 -14.05
C LEU A 20 -10.41 -9.38 -15.08
N GLN A 21 -11.70 -9.14 -14.84
CA GLN A 21 -12.49 -8.12 -15.52
C GLN A 21 -13.11 -7.21 -14.45
N VAL A 22 -12.82 -5.91 -14.52
CA VAL A 22 -13.35 -4.91 -13.58
C VAL A 22 -13.94 -3.78 -14.40
N ASP A 23 -15.24 -3.52 -14.24
CA ASP A 23 -15.98 -2.50 -15.02
C ASP A 23 -15.76 -2.61 -16.55
N GLY A 24 -15.62 -3.82 -17.09
CA GLY A 24 -15.35 -4.07 -18.50
C GLY A 24 -13.89 -3.84 -18.95
N VAL A 25 -12.99 -3.54 -18.02
CA VAL A 25 -11.54 -3.44 -18.25
C VAL A 25 -10.88 -4.77 -17.91
N GLY A 26 -10.20 -5.35 -18.90
CA GLY A 26 -9.39 -6.55 -18.72
C GLY A 26 -8.07 -6.24 -18.01
N LEU A 27 -7.76 -7.05 -17.00
CA LEU A 27 -6.56 -6.96 -16.16
C LEU A 27 -5.82 -8.30 -16.15
N GLU A 28 -4.50 -8.27 -16.20
CA GLU A 28 -3.65 -9.40 -15.82
C GLU A 28 -2.79 -8.96 -14.63
N ILE A 29 -3.30 -9.25 -13.44
CA ILE A 29 -2.72 -8.81 -12.17
C ILE A 29 -1.55 -9.72 -11.79
N SER A 30 -0.39 -9.12 -11.49
CA SER A 30 0.72 -9.84 -10.87
C SER A 30 0.53 -9.94 -9.36
N THR A 31 0.60 -11.14 -8.82
CA THR A 31 0.42 -11.39 -7.38
C THR A 31 1.59 -12.15 -6.79
N ILE A 32 1.78 -11.97 -5.48
CA ILE A 32 2.50 -12.90 -4.62
C ILE A 32 1.45 -13.45 -3.65
N TYR A 33 1.28 -14.76 -3.65
CA TYR A 33 0.28 -15.43 -2.84
C TYR A 33 0.91 -16.51 -1.96
N LYS A 34 0.46 -16.61 -0.72
CA LYS A 34 0.87 -17.67 0.20
C LYS A 34 -0.32 -18.07 1.05
N LYS A 35 -0.61 -19.37 1.12
CA LYS A 35 -1.54 -19.89 2.12
C LYS A 35 -0.84 -19.94 3.48
N GLY A 36 -1.58 -19.61 4.53
CA GLY A 36 -1.13 -19.72 5.91
C GLY A 36 -2.17 -20.43 6.77
N THR A 37 -1.80 -20.75 8.00
CA THR A 37 -2.72 -21.29 9.02
C THR A 37 -3.53 -20.19 9.69
N ARG A 38 -3.08 -18.93 9.60
CA ARG A 38 -3.81 -17.73 10.04
C ARG A 38 -4.38 -16.95 8.84
N PRO A 39 -5.41 -16.11 9.06
CA PRO A 39 -5.97 -15.25 8.02
C PRO A 39 -4.89 -14.44 7.27
N PRO A 40 -5.08 -14.18 5.97
CA PRO A 40 -4.03 -13.56 5.18
C PRO A 40 -3.83 -12.07 5.51
N PHE A 41 -2.61 -11.61 5.35
CA PHE A 41 -2.30 -10.20 5.13
C PHE A 41 -2.53 -9.84 3.67
N VAL A 42 -3.34 -8.82 3.43
CA VAL A 42 -3.58 -8.24 2.11
C VAL A 42 -2.87 -6.90 2.07
N PHE A 43 -1.84 -6.77 1.23
CA PHE A 43 -1.03 -5.56 1.14
C PHE A 43 -1.28 -4.79 -0.17
N LEU A 44 -1.55 -3.50 -0.03
CA LEU A 44 -1.76 -2.57 -1.13
C LEU A 44 -0.59 -1.58 -1.17
N HIS A 45 0.26 -1.70 -2.19
CA HIS A 45 1.47 -0.89 -2.31
C HIS A 45 1.20 0.57 -2.71
N GLY A 46 2.21 1.44 -2.60
CA GLY A 46 2.12 2.86 -2.94
C GLY A 46 2.36 3.17 -4.42
N PHE A 47 2.03 4.39 -4.85
CA PHE A 47 2.31 4.85 -6.22
C PHE A 47 3.82 4.81 -6.52
N GLY A 48 4.22 4.11 -7.58
CA GLY A 48 5.64 3.93 -7.93
C GLY A 48 6.39 2.88 -7.11
N SER A 49 5.67 2.12 -6.29
CA SER A 49 6.16 1.01 -5.48
C SER A 49 5.63 -0.33 -6.06
N SER A 50 5.87 -1.46 -5.42
CA SER A 50 5.43 -2.79 -5.92
C SER A 50 5.15 -3.79 -4.80
N LYS A 51 4.50 -4.89 -5.16
CA LYS A 51 4.14 -6.00 -4.25
C LYS A 51 5.32 -6.57 -3.46
N GLU A 52 6.53 -6.58 -4.03
CA GLU A 52 7.73 -7.17 -3.41
C GLU A 52 8.14 -6.49 -2.09
N GLU A 53 7.74 -5.24 -1.87
CA GLU A 53 8.15 -4.44 -0.70
C GLU A 53 7.65 -5.01 0.64
N PHE A 54 6.67 -5.91 0.59
CA PHE A 54 6.12 -6.57 1.77
C PHE A 54 6.38 -8.09 1.76
N ASN A 55 7.13 -8.62 0.78
CA ASN A 55 7.34 -10.06 0.64
C ASN A 55 8.12 -10.67 1.82
N ASP A 56 9.04 -9.90 2.41
CA ASP A 56 9.85 -10.34 3.56
C ASP A 56 8.98 -10.72 4.78
N PHE A 57 7.76 -10.20 4.85
CA PHE A 57 6.75 -10.59 5.84
C PHE A 57 6.57 -12.12 5.92
N ALA A 58 6.61 -12.81 4.78
CA ALA A 58 6.41 -14.27 4.72
C ALA A 58 7.54 -15.07 5.37
N TYR A 59 8.73 -14.48 5.54
CA TYR A 59 9.93 -15.19 6.02
C TYR A 59 10.27 -14.87 7.48
N LEU A 60 9.55 -13.93 8.10
CA LEU A 60 9.74 -13.62 9.51
C LEU A 60 9.09 -14.70 10.38
N PRO A 61 9.81 -15.34 11.33
CA PRO A 61 9.30 -16.51 12.06
C PRO A 61 7.89 -16.34 12.64
N HIS A 62 7.61 -15.19 13.26
CA HIS A 62 6.33 -14.89 13.90
C HIS A 62 5.19 -14.49 12.94
N LEU A 63 5.52 -14.14 11.70
CA LEU A 63 4.56 -13.68 10.69
C LEU A 63 4.35 -14.72 9.57
N SER A 64 5.22 -15.73 9.50
CA SER A 64 5.19 -16.80 8.50
C SER A 64 3.95 -17.70 8.57
N GLU A 65 3.23 -17.72 9.71
CA GLU A 65 1.97 -18.46 9.86
C GLU A 65 0.78 -17.82 9.13
N TYR A 66 0.84 -16.51 8.88
CA TYR A 66 -0.21 -15.79 8.17
C TYR A 66 -0.17 -16.15 6.68
N GLY A 67 -1.36 -16.18 6.08
CA GLY A 67 -1.46 -16.10 4.63
C GLY A 67 -0.96 -14.76 4.12
N LEU A 68 -0.75 -14.66 2.81
CA LEU A 68 -0.29 -13.43 2.18
C LEU A 68 -0.93 -13.27 0.81
N LEU A 69 -1.44 -12.07 0.53
CA LEU A 69 -1.83 -11.62 -0.79
C LEU A 69 -1.22 -10.24 -1.02
N LEU A 70 -0.21 -10.20 -1.88
CA LEU A 70 0.40 -8.98 -2.39
C LEU A 70 0.10 -8.90 -3.87
N TYR A 71 -0.12 -7.72 -4.42
CA TYR A 71 -0.35 -7.58 -5.86
C TYR A 71 0.09 -6.22 -6.36
N ASP A 72 0.49 -6.15 -7.62
CA ASP A 72 0.75 -4.86 -8.26
C ASP A 72 -0.57 -4.25 -8.75
N ALA A 73 -0.82 -3.00 -8.39
CA ALA A 73 -1.98 -2.24 -8.84
C ALA A 73 -2.02 -2.12 -10.38
N PRO A 74 -3.21 -2.00 -11.00
CA PRO A 74 -3.33 -1.70 -12.43
C PRO A 74 -2.39 -0.60 -12.93
N GLY A 75 -1.58 -0.91 -13.94
CA GLY A 75 -0.57 0.01 -14.50
C GLY A 75 0.70 0.18 -13.67
N CYS A 76 0.88 -0.63 -12.62
CA CYS A 76 2.08 -0.71 -11.80
C CYS A 76 2.74 -2.10 -11.89
N GLY A 77 4.03 -2.15 -11.54
CA GLY A 77 4.85 -3.36 -11.50
C GLY A 77 4.71 -4.20 -12.77
N ASP A 78 4.41 -5.48 -12.59
CA ASP A 78 4.19 -6.40 -13.71
C ASP A 78 2.70 -6.57 -14.07
N THR A 79 1.80 -5.78 -13.47
CA THR A 79 0.36 -5.84 -13.79
C THR A 79 0.07 -5.10 -15.09
N THR A 80 -0.65 -5.76 -16.00
CA THR A 80 -1.14 -5.13 -17.24
C THR A 80 -2.62 -4.77 -17.13
N CYS A 81 -3.01 -3.70 -17.82
CA CYS A 81 -4.37 -3.19 -17.87
C CYS A 81 -4.69 -2.77 -19.31
N SER A 82 -5.82 -3.25 -19.81
CA SER A 82 -6.26 -2.99 -21.20
C SER A 82 -6.71 -1.55 -21.45
N ASP A 83 -7.07 -0.79 -20.41
CA ASP A 83 -7.42 0.63 -20.49
C ASP A 83 -6.88 1.41 -19.29
N LEU A 84 -5.70 2.01 -19.46
CA LEU A 84 -5.04 2.79 -18.42
C LEU A 84 -5.81 4.08 -18.03
N SER A 85 -6.69 4.59 -18.91
CA SER A 85 -7.47 5.81 -18.64
C SER A 85 -8.51 5.61 -17.53
N LYS A 86 -8.88 4.36 -17.25
CA LYS A 86 -9.82 4.00 -16.18
C LYS A 86 -9.17 3.86 -14.82
N VAL A 87 -7.84 3.83 -14.76
CA VAL A 87 -7.11 3.59 -13.51
C VAL A 87 -7.13 4.84 -12.64
N ASN A 88 -7.88 4.76 -11.55
CA ASN A 88 -8.01 5.76 -10.50
C ASN A 88 -8.29 5.07 -9.15
N ILE A 89 -8.34 5.80 -8.04
CA ILE A 89 -8.51 5.21 -6.70
C ILE A 89 -9.76 4.30 -6.59
N PRO A 90 -10.97 4.72 -7.02
CA PRO A 90 -12.14 3.83 -7.03
C PRO A 90 -11.94 2.53 -7.84
N PHE A 91 -11.27 2.59 -8.98
CA PHE A 91 -10.94 1.41 -9.78
C PHE A 91 -9.97 0.47 -9.06
N LEU A 92 -9.01 1.02 -8.30
CA LEU A 92 -8.10 0.22 -7.47
C LEU A 92 -8.86 -0.52 -6.35
N VAL A 93 -9.84 0.13 -5.71
CA VAL A 93 -10.70 -0.51 -4.69
C VAL A 93 -11.47 -1.67 -5.28
N LYS A 94 -12.12 -1.48 -6.44
CA LYS A 94 -12.85 -2.55 -7.14
C LYS A 94 -11.94 -3.71 -7.54
N THR A 95 -10.71 -3.41 -7.96
CA THR A 95 -9.70 -4.43 -8.31
C THR A 95 -9.29 -5.24 -7.06
N ALA A 96 -9.08 -4.58 -5.92
CA ALA A 96 -8.80 -5.25 -4.66
C ALA A 96 -9.94 -6.23 -4.27
N LYS A 97 -11.20 -5.77 -4.37
CA LYS A 97 -12.38 -6.62 -4.12
C LYS A 97 -12.45 -7.82 -5.08
N ALA A 98 -12.16 -7.60 -6.36
CA ALA A 98 -12.14 -8.68 -7.35
C ALA A 98 -11.06 -9.73 -7.06
N LEU A 99 -9.87 -9.31 -6.59
CA LEU A 99 -8.82 -10.22 -6.16
C LEU A 99 -9.19 -11.00 -4.90
N LEU A 100 -9.77 -10.34 -3.89
CA LEU A 100 -10.26 -11.02 -2.68
C LEU A 100 -11.27 -12.11 -3.05
N ASN A 101 -12.21 -11.80 -3.94
CA ASN A 101 -13.18 -12.77 -4.44
C ASN A 101 -12.52 -13.91 -5.22
N HIS A 102 -11.53 -13.62 -6.08
CA HIS A 102 -10.79 -14.62 -6.84
C HIS A 102 -10.10 -15.66 -5.93
N TYR A 103 -9.45 -15.20 -4.86
CA TYR A 103 -8.77 -16.06 -3.91
C TYR A 103 -9.71 -16.64 -2.82
N GLY A 104 -10.99 -16.25 -2.81
CA GLY A 104 -11.95 -16.69 -1.79
C GLY A 104 -11.65 -16.16 -0.38
N ILE A 105 -11.01 -15.00 -0.28
CA ILE A 105 -10.61 -14.38 0.99
C ILE A 105 -11.78 -13.59 1.57
N THR A 106 -12.35 -14.07 2.67
CA THR A 106 -13.52 -13.47 3.34
C THR A 106 -13.19 -12.77 4.65
N LYS A 107 -12.04 -13.07 5.25
CA LYS A 107 -11.47 -12.45 6.46
C LYS A 107 -9.97 -12.23 6.25
N PHE A 108 -9.46 -11.03 6.55
CA PHE A 108 -8.05 -10.69 6.32
C PHE A 108 -7.56 -9.53 7.20
N HIS A 109 -6.25 -9.46 7.41
CA HIS A 109 -5.58 -8.24 7.89
C HIS A 109 -5.24 -7.37 6.70
N LEU A 110 -5.53 -6.09 6.79
CA LEU A 110 -5.31 -5.14 5.72
C LEU A 110 -4.06 -4.30 6.02
N SER A 111 -3.22 -4.11 5.01
CA SER A 111 -2.10 -3.17 5.07
C SER A 111 -2.03 -2.37 3.78
N GLY A 112 -1.78 -1.07 3.89
CA GLY A 112 -1.71 -0.22 2.71
C GLY A 112 -0.74 0.93 2.89
N HIS A 113 0.08 1.19 1.87
CA HIS A 113 1.03 2.30 1.85
C HIS A 113 0.59 3.43 0.92
N SER A 114 0.56 4.68 1.39
CA SER A 114 0.32 5.86 0.54
C SER A 114 -0.96 5.73 -0.29
N MET A 115 -0.86 5.66 -1.62
CA MET A 115 -1.95 5.30 -2.56
C MET A 115 -2.72 4.04 -2.11
N GLY A 116 -1.99 2.98 -1.75
CA GLY A 116 -2.57 1.74 -1.24
C GLY A 116 -3.17 1.88 0.14
N GLY A 117 -2.69 2.83 0.97
CA GLY A 117 -3.30 3.16 2.26
C GLY A 117 -4.67 3.83 2.10
N LEU A 118 -4.80 4.77 1.16
CA LEU A 118 -6.11 5.35 0.81
C LEU A 118 -7.04 4.29 0.19
N THR A 119 -6.52 3.47 -0.73
CA THR A 119 -7.29 2.38 -1.35
C THR A 119 -7.78 1.39 -0.29
N ALA A 120 -6.93 1.03 0.66
CA ALA A 120 -7.25 0.15 1.78
C ALA A 120 -8.31 0.76 2.71
N LEU A 121 -8.21 2.06 3.02
CA LEU A 121 -9.22 2.77 3.82
C LEU A 121 -10.60 2.69 3.19
N LEU A 122 -10.70 2.96 1.88
CA LEU A 122 -11.96 2.89 1.15
C LEU A 122 -12.47 1.46 1.03
N LEU A 123 -11.59 0.50 0.74
CA LEU A 123 -11.94 -0.92 0.73
C LEU A 123 -12.53 -1.37 2.07
N ALA A 124 -11.88 -1.02 3.18
CA ALA A 124 -12.35 -1.35 4.52
C ALA A 124 -13.70 -0.70 4.85
N SER A 125 -14.00 0.48 4.28
CA SER A 125 -15.31 1.12 4.45
C SER A 125 -16.43 0.38 3.70
N GLU A 126 -16.12 -0.30 2.60
CA GLU A 126 -17.11 -1.06 1.82
C GLU A 126 -17.35 -2.47 2.37
N ILE A 127 -16.35 -3.08 3.01
CA ILE A 127 -16.41 -4.45 3.54
C ILE A 127 -15.82 -4.55 4.96
N PRO A 128 -16.28 -3.73 5.93
CA PRO A 128 -15.66 -3.65 7.26
C PRO A 128 -15.69 -4.99 8.01
N ASP A 129 -16.73 -5.79 7.80
CA ASP A 129 -16.87 -7.11 8.42
C ASP A 129 -15.79 -8.10 7.96
N SER A 130 -15.16 -7.88 6.81
CA SER A 130 -14.08 -8.74 6.32
C SER A 130 -12.70 -8.38 6.89
N VAL A 131 -12.55 -7.21 7.51
CA VAL A 131 -11.25 -6.70 7.97
C VAL A 131 -11.04 -7.04 9.45
N LEU A 132 -9.98 -7.78 9.74
CA LEU A 132 -9.59 -8.18 11.10
C LEU A 132 -8.73 -7.13 11.80
N SER A 133 -7.87 -6.46 11.06
CA SER A 133 -7.10 -5.30 11.51
C SER A 133 -6.61 -4.49 10.31
N PHE A 134 -6.24 -3.22 10.54
CA PHE A 134 -5.75 -2.34 9.46
C PHE A 134 -4.46 -1.61 9.86
N VAL A 135 -3.37 -1.85 9.14
CA VAL A 135 -2.11 -1.10 9.19
C VAL A 135 -2.08 -0.08 8.05
N ASN A 136 -2.32 1.19 8.36
CA ASN A 136 -2.22 2.28 7.40
C ASN A 136 -0.80 2.88 7.46
N ILE A 137 0.01 2.66 6.43
CA ILE A 137 1.40 3.13 6.34
C ILE A 137 1.43 4.43 5.54
N LYS A 138 1.37 5.57 6.23
CA LYS A 138 1.34 6.92 5.62
C LYS A 138 0.39 6.99 4.40
N GLY A 139 -0.80 6.38 4.51
CA GLY A 139 -1.92 6.62 3.61
C GLY A 139 -2.66 7.89 3.98
N ASN A 140 -3.46 8.42 3.05
CA ASN A 140 -4.14 9.69 3.25
C ASN A 140 -5.25 9.58 4.30
N LEU A 141 -5.17 10.44 5.32
CA LEU A 141 -6.23 10.69 6.30
C LEU A 141 -6.66 12.16 6.36
N ALA A 142 -5.81 13.07 5.88
CA ALA A 142 -6.09 14.49 5.82
C ALA A 142 -5.46 15.16 4.58
N PRO A 143 -5.92 16.37 4.18
CA PRO A 143 -5.39 17.09 3.01
C PRO A 143 -3.87 17.33 3.01
N GLU A 144 -3.25 17.40 4.20
CA GLU A 144 -1.79 17.53 4.35
C GLU A 144 -1.01 16.30 3.84
N ASP A 145 -1.65 15.13 3.74
CA ASP A 145 -1.02 13.92 3.21
C ASP A 145 -0.78 13.98 1.69
N CYS A 146 -1.54 14.82 0.99
CA CYS A 146 -1.50 14.97 -0.47
C CYS A 146 -0.31 15.75 -1.01
N PHE A 147 0.72 16.04 -0.21
CA PHE A 147 1.85 16.88 -0.65
C PHE A 147 2.56 16.38 -1.92
N LEU A 148 2.63 15.05 -2.13
CA LEU A 148 3.16 14.45 -3.37
C LEU A 148 2.13 14.46 -4.50
N SER A 149 0.92 13.96 -4.24
CA SER A 149 -0.11 13.77 -5.26
C SER A 149 -0.61 15.08 -5.84
N ARG A 150 -0.70 16.14 -5.01
CA ARG A 150 -1.17 17.48 -5.42
C ARG A 150 -0.27 18.15 -6.46
N GLN A 151 0.96 17.69 -6.63
CA GLN A 151 1.84 18.17 -7.70
C GLN A 151 1.30 17.87 -9.09
N VAL A 152 0.40 16.89 -9.23
CA VAL A 152 -0.22 16.53 -10.51
C VAL A 152 -0.93 17.72 -11.18
N PHE A 153 -1.40 18.69 -10.40
CA PHE A 153 -2.07 19.89 -10.90
C PHE A 153 -1.11 21.00 -11.33
N LEU A 154 0.21 20.81 -11.19
CA LEU A 154 1.21 21.76 -11.70
C LEU A 154 1.35 21.68 -13.23
N HIS A 155 0.89 20.60 -13.85
CA HIS A 155 0.98 20.38 -15.29
C HIS A 155 -0.40 20.02 -15.87
N PRO A 156 -0.68 20.39 -17.12
CA PRO A 156 -1.82 19.87 -17.87
C PRO A 156 -1.81 18.33 -17.96
N ALA A 157 -3.00 17.71 -17.99
CA ALA A 157 -3.16 16.26 -17.96
C ALA A 157 -2.63 15.54 -19.22
N ASP A 158 -2.52 16.25 -20.34
CA ASP A 158 -2.08 15.75 -21.65
C ASP A 158 -0.56 15.55 -21.76
N ASP A 159 0.22 15.96 -20.75
CA ASP A 159 1.66 15.73 -20.69
C ASP A 159 2.10 14.88 -19.49
N ALA A 160 1.47 13.71 -19.35
CA ALA A 160 1.74 12.76 -18.27
C ALA A 160 3.22 12.33 -18.21
N VAL A 161 3.92 12.29 -19.35
CA VAL A 161 5.34 11.89 -19.41
C VAL A 161 6.23 12.98 -18.84
N VAL A 162 6.03 14.26 -19.19
CA VAL A 162 6.81 15.37 -18.62
C VAL A 162 6.51 15.52 -17.14
N PHE A 163 5.22 15.49 -16.74
CA PHE A 163 4.87 15.52 -15.32
C PHE A 163 5.61 14.42 -14.55
N PHE A 164 5.54 13.18 -15.05
CA PHE A 164 6.14 12.03 -14.39
C PHE A 164 7.66 12.13 -14.32
N HIS A 165 8.30 12.65 -15.38
CA HIS A 165 9.73 12.95 -15.39
C HIS A 165 10.12 13.93 -14.29
N GLU A 166 9.44 15.08 -14.22
CA GLU A 166 9.76 16.10 -13.22
C GLU A 166 9.41 15.67 -11.80
N PHE A 167 8.30 14.95 -11.61
CA PHE A 167 7.95 14.31 -10.35
C PHE A 167 9.07 13.39 -9.87
N THR A 168 9.61 12.57 -10.76
CA THR A 168 10.75 11.69 -10.47
C THR A 168 11.98 12.49 -10.05
N GLU A 169 12.30 13.58 -10.74
CA GLU A 169 13.46 14.42 -10.42
C GLU A 169 13.30 15.19 -9.10
N ARG A 170 12.09 15.67 -8.78
CA ARG A 170 11.79 16.27 -7.47
C ARG A 170 11.94 15.24 -6.36
N ALA A 171 11.39 14.04 -6.54
CA ALA A 171 11.54 12.94 -5.59
C ALA A 171 13.03 12.59 -5.38
N ARG A 172 13.83 12.50 -6.46
CA ARG A 172 15.26 12.19 -6.40
C ARG A 172 16.06 13.18 -5.56
N ARG A 173 15.72 14.47 -5.64
CA ARG A 173 16.48 15.57 -4.98
C ARG A 173 15.97 15.93 -3.59
N ALA A 174 14.78 15.44 -3.21
CA ALA A 174 14.19 15.74 -1.91
C ALA A 174 15.05 15.14 -0.76
N PRO A 175 15.36 15.92 0.30
CA PRO A 175 16.21 15.50 1.40
C PRO A 175 15.45 14.64 2.42
N ALA A 176 14.87 13.52 1.96
CA ALA A 176 14.13 12.58 2.79
C ALA A 176 14.68 11.16 2.65
N PHE A 177 14.57 10.35 3.72
CA PHE A 177 15.06 8.99 3.72
C PHE A 177 14.43 8.17 2.59
N SER A 178 15.26 7.40 1.88
CA SER A 178 14.90 6.50 0.79
C SER A 178 14.21 7.13 -0.43
N ASN A 179 14.07 8.46 -0.52
CA ASN A 179 13.48 9.13 -1.67
C ASN A 179 14.27 8.92 -2.97
N ALA A 180 15.60 8.89 -2.91
CA ALA A 180 16.44 8.61 -4.07
C ALA A 180 16.26 7.17 -4.59
N ILE A 181 16.04 6.20 -3.69
CA ILE A 181 15.75 4.80 -4.03
C ILE A 181 14.35 4.70 -4.64
N TYR A 182 13.37 5.36 -4.05
CA TYR A 182 12.03 5.45 -4.63
C TYR A 182 12.06 6.03 -6.05
N ALA A 183 12.77 7.14 -6.24
CA ALA A 183 12.87 7.82 -7.53
C ALA A 183 13.58 6.97 -8.60
N SER A 184 14.53 6.10 -8.23
CA SER A 184 15.19 5.22 -9.18
C SER A 184 14.27 4.12 -9.71
N ASN A 185 13.24 3.77 -8.95
CA ASN A 185 12.30 2.70 -9.29
C ASN A 185 11.06 3.18 -10.05
N LEU A 186 10.66 4.44 -9.90
CA LEU A 186 9.43 5.01 -10.48
C LEU A 186 9.19 4.61 -11.95
N ARG A 187 10.16 4.86 -12.84
CA ARG A 187 10.02 4.61 -14.28
C ARG A 187 9.89 3.14 -14.66
N ARG A 188 10.28 2.22 -13.77
CA ARG A 188 10.16 0.77 -13.99
C ARG A 188 8.89 0.20 -13.38
N LYS A 189 8.34 0.87 -12.36
CA LYS A 189 7.26 0.35 -11.53
C LYS A 189 5.90 0.97 -11.80
N VAL A 190 5.79 2.05 -12.56
CA VAL A 190 4.49 2.65 -12.87
C VAL A 190 4.47 3.28 -14.25
N SER A 191 3.37 3.07 -14.97
CA SER A 191 3.12 3.74 -16.24
C SER A 191 2.82 5.23 -16.00
N PRO A 192 3.45 6.16 -16.74
CA PRO A 192 3.08 7.58 -16.68
C PRO A 192 1.58 7.82 -16.92
N HIS A 193 0.93 6.98 -17.73
CA HIS A 193 -0.48 7.16 -18.13
C HIS A 193 -1.50 6.91 -17.02
N VAL A 194 -1.14 6.21 -15.93
CA VAL A 194 -2.04 6.07 -14.76
C VAL A 194 -1.84 7.19 -13.73
N THR A 195 -0.79 8.00 -13.89
CA THR A 195 -0.38 9.00 -12.92
C THR A 195 -1.46 10.03 -12.66
N TYR A 196 -2.03 10.61 -13.71
CA TYR A 196 -3.05 11.64 -13.54
C TYR A 196 -4.29 11.09 -12.84
N GLY A 197 -4.85 9.98 -13.33
CA GLY A 197 -6.05 9.37 -12.76
C GLY A 197 -5.88 8.97 -11.29
N ILE A 198 -4.74 8.39 -10.92
CA ILE A 198 -4.46 8.04 -9.52
C ILE A 198 -4.27 9.29 -8.67
N LEU A 199 -3.32 10.17 -9.02
CA LEU A 199 -2.95 11.28 -8.14
C LEU A 199 -4.05 12.34 -8.01
N SER A 200 -4.79 12.63 -9.08
CA SER A 200 -5.92 13.58 -9.02
C SER A 200 -7.03 13.05 -8.11
N THR A 201 -7.45 11.79 -8.29
CA THR A 201 -8.51 11.21 -7.44
C THR A 201 -8.07 10.98 -6.00
N MET A 202 -6.78 10.73 -5.74
CA MET A 202 -6.26 10.77 -4.36
C MET A 202 -6.53 12.13 -3.71
N VAL A 203 -6.24 13.23 -4.42
CA VAL A 203 -6.45 14.58 -3.89
C VAL A 203 -7.93 14.89 -3.74
N GLU A 204 -8.73 14.62 -4.77
CA GLU A 204 -10.18 14.86 -4.75
C GLU A 204 -10.86 14.13 -3.59
N ILE A 205 -10.55 12.85 -3.39
CA ILE A 205 -11.14 12.07 -2.29
C ILE A 205 -10.68 12.61 -0.94
N THR A 206 -9.39 12.92 -0.79
CA THR A 206 -8.84 13.40 0.49
C THR A 206 -9.37 14.79 0.88
N ASP A 207 -9.55 15.67 -0.09
CA ASP A 207 -10.00 17.05 0.16
C ASP A 207 -11.51 17.14 0.42
N ASN A 208 -12.30 16.21 -0.13
CA ASN A 208 -13.76 16.27 -0.07
C ASN A 208 -14.40 15.28 0.92
N ASN A 209 -13.62 14.53 1.69
CA ASN A 209 -14.13 13.55 2.66
C ASN A 209 -13.39 13.64 4.00
N ASP A 210 -14.10 13.39 5.11
CA ASP A 210 -13.46 13.26 6.44
C ASP A 210 -12.87 11.85 6.62
N LEU A 211 -11.75 11.61 5.95
CA LEU A 211 -11.05 10.33 5.96
C LEU A 211 -10.50 9.97 7.35
N LEU A 212 -10.13 10.97 8.14
CA LEU A 212 -9.72 10.76 9.53
C LEU A 212 -10.88 10.25 10.37
N ALA A 213 -12.06 10.86 10.30
CA ALA A 213 -13.24 10.36 11.01
C ALA A 213 -13.64 8.96 10.54
N LEU A 214 -13.58 8.69 9.23
CA LEU A 214 -13.81 7.35 8.68
C LEU A 214 -12.85 6.31 9.29
N PHE A 215 -11.55 6.60 9.26
CA PHE A 215 -10.54 5.72 9.84
C PHE A 215 -10.76 5.54 11.35
N LEU A 216 -11.14 6.61 12.06
CA LEU A 216 -11.45 6.56 13.49
C LEU A 216 -12.72 5.77 13.83
N GLY A 217 -13.64 5.63 12.87
CA GLY A 217 -14.94 4.97 13.05
C GLY A 217 -14.91 3.44 12.95
N PHE A 218 -13.83 2.82 12.46
CA PHE A 218 -13.77 1.36 12.36
C PHE A 218 -13.71 0.70 13.74
N SER A 219 -14.41 -0.43 13.87
CA SER A 219 -14.50 -1.23 15.10
C SER A 219 -13.33 -2.21 15.30
N PHE A 220 -12.60 -2.53 14.23
CA PHE A 220 -11.44 -3.41 14.29
C PHE A 220 -10.16 -2.64 14.68
N PRO A 221 -9.14 -3.34 15.21
CA PRO A 221 -7.87 -2.74 15.57
C PRO A 221 -7.17 -2.05 14.40
N ARG A 222 -6.54 -0.91 14.70
CA ARG A 222 -5.90 -0.04 13.71
C ARG A 222 -4.53 0.43 14.16
N MET A 223 -3.61 0.46 13.22
CA MET A 223 -2.32 1.12 13.35
C MET A 223 -2.17 2.20 12.27
N PHE A 224 -1.61 3.34 12.66
CA PHE A 224 -1.07 4.33 11.74
C PHE A 224 0.45 4.35 11.86
N MET A 225 1.13 3.96 10.78
CA MET A 225 2.59 3.87 10.72
C MET A 225 3.16 4.99 9.86
N TYR A 226 4.21 5.63 10.34
CA TYR A 226 4.85 6.75 9.67
C TYR A 226 6.35 6.81 10.02
N GLY A 227 7.19 7.28 9.11
CA GLY A 227 8.59 7.55 9.44
C GLY A 227 8.74 8.83 10.25
N VAL A 228 9.76 8.91 11.10
CA VAL A 228 10.06 10.05 12.01
C VAL A 228 10.03 11.43 11.32
N GLN A 229 10.36 11.53 10.02
CA GLN A 229 10.24 12.81 9.29
C GLN A 229 8.79 13.31 9.12
N ASN A 230 7.80 12.50 9.47
CA ASN A 230 6.37 12.83 9.47
C ASN A 230 5.80 12.94 10.90
N ALA A 231 6.64 13.03 11.94
CA ALA A 231 6.19 13.13 13.34
C ALA A 231 5.47 14.46 13.66
N SER A 232 5.45 15.42 12.73
CA SER A 232 4.76 16.70 12.84
C SER A 232 3.36 16.72 12.24
N LEU A 233 2.84 15.59 11.73
CA LEU A 233 1.48 15.49 11.19
C LEU A 233 0.45 15.95 12.23
N SER A 234 -0.43 16.87 11.83
CA SER A 234 -1.31 17.59 12.76
C SER A 234 -2.34 16.68 13.44
N TYR A 235 -2.70 15.56 12.80
CA TYR A 235 -3.72 14.64 13.27
C TYR A 235 -3.21 13.50 14.17
N LEU A 236 -1.89 13.37 14.41
CA LEU A 236 -1.35 12.30 15.26
C LEU A 236 -1.95 12.29 16.69
N PRO A 237 -2.17 13.44 17.37
CA PRO A 237 -2.86 13.44 18.66
C PRO A 237 -4.27 12.86 18.60
N ARG A 238 -5.05 13.21 17.57
CA ARG A 238 -6.41 12.69 17.37
C ARG A 238 -6.44 11.18 17.12
N LEU A 239 -5.46 10.66 16.39
CA LEU A 239 -5.30 9.22 16.20
C LEU A 239 -5.06 8.51 17.53
N ARG A 240 -4.16 9.05 18.36
CA ARG A 240 -3.85 8.51 19.68
C ARG A 240 -5.07 8.52 20.60
N GLU A 241 -5.82 9.63 20.62
CA GLU A 241 -7.08 9.76 21.38
C GLU A 241 -8.15 8.78 20.90
N GLY A 242 -8.17 8.48 19.59
CA GLY A 242 -9.09 7.53 18.96
C GLY A 242 -8.64 6.07 19.02
N ASN A 243 -7.78 5.70 19.97
CA ASN A 243 -7.25 4.35 20.19
C ASN A 243 -6.59 3.72 18.95
N VAL A 244 -5.98 4.53 18.08
CA VAL A 244 -5.10 4.05 17.00
C VAL A 244 -3.71 3.83 17.55
N GLU A 245 -3.12 2.68 17.27
CA GLU A 245 -1.71 2.49 17.54
C GLU A 245 -0.85 3.35 16.61
N LEU A 246 -0.01 4.20 17.17
CA LEU A 246 0.98 4.94 16.40
C LEU A 246 2.30 4.16 16.32
N ALA A 247 2.79 3.95 15.11
CA ALA A 247 4.09 3.34 14.85
C ALA A 247 5.01 4.33 14.13
N GLU A 248 5.75 5.10 14.93
CA GLU A 248 6.83 5.94 14.41
C GLU A 248 8.05 5.07 14.10
N ILE A 249 8.52 5.12 12.85
CA ILE A 249 9.68 4.35 12.39
C ILE A 249 10.92 5.26 12.36
N PRO A 250 11.96 4.97 13.16
CA PRO A 250 13.19 5.75 13.19
C PRO A 250 13.94 5.68 11.85
N TYR A 251 14.71 6.73 11.56
CA TYR A 251 15.51 6.89 10.33
C TYR A 251 14.70 6.72 9.04
N SER A 252 13.41 7.07 9.08
CA SER A 252 12.48 6.85 7.97
C SER A 252 11.70 8.11 7.61
N GLY A 253 11.41 8.24 6.31
CA GLY A 253 10.56 9.27 5.75
C GLY A 253 9.19 8.70 5.37
N HIS A 254 8.75 9.00 4.15
CA HIS A 254 7.50 8.47 3.58
C HIS A 254 7.56 6.96 3.26
N PHE A 255 8.77 6.38 3.17
CA PHE A 255 8.99 4.99 2.72
C PHE A 255 9.67 4.11 3.79
N PRO A 256 9.02 3.82 4.93
CA PRO A 256 9.62 3.01 6.00
C PRO A 256 10.01 1.59 5.54
N MET A 257 9.31 1.02 4.55
CA MET A 257 9.66 -0.27 3.92
C MET A 257 11.03 -0.27 3.23
N TYR A 258 11.53 0.89 2.80
CA TYR A 258 12.88 1.02 2.26
C TYR A 258 13.89 1.45 3.31
N SER A 259 13.48 2.30 4.25
CA SER A 259 14.39 2.93 5.20
C SER A 259 14.70 2.04 6.39
N ASN A 260 13.70 1.35 6.94
CA ASN A 260 13.84 0.51 8.13
C ASN A 260 12.80 -0.63 8.16
N PRO A 261 12.86 -1.57 7.20
CA PRO A 261 11.93 -2.69 7.14
C PRO A 261 11.92 -3.58 8.41
N PRO A 262 13.06 -3.89 9.07
CA PRO A 262 13.03 -4.69 10.30
C PRO A 262 12.16 -4.07 11.40
N GLU A 263 12.28 -2.75 11.62
CA GLU A 263 11.48 -2.05 12.62
C GLU A 263 10.00 -1.98 12.21
N MET A 264 9.71 -1.71 10.93
CA MET A 264 8.35 -1.76 10.40
C MET A 264 7.67 -3.10 10.74
N PHE A 265 8.31 -4.22 10.42
CA PHE A 265 7.72 -5.54 10.67
C PHE A 265 7.63 -5.88 12.16
N ARG A 266 8.61 -5.44 12.97
CA ARG A 266 8.57 -5.59 14.43
C ARG A 266 7.33 -4.89 15.01
N ARG A 267 7.03 -3.66 14.58
CA ARG A 267 5.84 -2.92 15.03
C ARG A 267 4.55 -3.63 14.62
N VAL A 268 4.48 -4.16 13.40
CA VAL A 268 3.32 -4.95 12.94
C VAL A 268 3.13 -6.21 13.79
N GLN A 269 4.21 -6.93 14.10
CA GLN A 269 4.14 -8.11 14.97
C GLN A 269 3.57 -7.76 16.36
N GLU A 270 4.11 -6.73 17.02
CA GLU A 270 3.62 -6.31 18.34
C GLU A 270 2.14 -5.89 18.32
N PHE A 271 1.69 -5.28 17.22
CA PHE A 271 0.29 -4.90 17.03
C PHE A 271 -0.62 -6.11 16.91
N LEU A 272 -0.24 -7.12 16.15
CA LEU A 272 -0.99 -8.38 16.06
C LEU A 272 -1.06 -9.09 17.41
N GLU A 273 0.08 -9.21 18.11
CA GLU A 273 0.16 -9.86 19.42
C GLU A 273 -0.77 -9.20 20.46
N ARG A 274 -0.81 -7.86 20.51
CA ARG A 274 -1.69 -7.13 21.45
C ARG A 274 -3.17 -7.24 21.12
N THR A 275 -3.50 -7.39 19.84
CA THR A 275 -4.89 -7.35 19.37
C THR A 275 -5.54 -8.72 19.31
N GLY A 276 -4.77 -9.79 19.56
CA GLY A 276 -5.24 -11.18 19.43
C GLY A 276 -5.62 -11.53 18.00
N ALA A 277 -5.10 -10.76 17.05
CA ALA A 277 -5.37 -10.83 15.62
C ALA A 277 -4.50 -11.90 14.96
#